data_AF-A0A7X8LH94-F1
#
_entry.id   AF-A0A7X8LH94-F1
#
_cell.length_a   1.000
_cell.length_b   1.000
_cell.length_c   1.000
_cell.angle_alpha   90.00
_cell.angle_beta   90.00
_cell.angle_gamma   90.00
#
_symmetry.space_group_name_H-M   'P 1'
#
loop_
_entity.id
_entity.type
_entity.pdbx_description
1 polymer ?
#
loop_
_entity_poly.entity_id
_entity_poly.type
_entity_poly.pdbx_seq_one_letter_code
_entity_poly.pdbx_strand_id
1 'polypeptide(L)' 'MNPPTITWEAVIGGVYRIERTLSLTTPTWELVETVTATVEPMTRGIPNDQPAAFFRVIRTH' A
#
# COMPACT_ATOMS: atom_id res chain seq x y z
N MET A 1 4.02 -0.10 20.61
CA MET A 1 4.26 -0.96 19.43
C MET A 1 4.42 -0.06 18.22
N ASN A 2 5.35 -0.36 17.33
CA ASN A 2 5.44 0.36 16.05
C ASN A 2 4.29 -0.11 15.15
N PRO A 3 3.64 0.79 14.38
CA PRO A 3 2.61 0.39 13.43
C PRO A 3 3.22 -0.52 12.34
N PRO A 4 2.43 -1.46 11.79
CA PRO A 4 2.89 -2.28 10.67
C PRO A 4 3.21 -1.41 9.45
N THR A 5 4.19 -1.84 8.66
CA THR A 5 4.68 -1.11 7.49
C THR A 5 4.75 -2.02 6.27
N ILE A 6 4.62 -1.43 5.09
CA ILE A 6 4.86 -2.08 3.79
C ILE A 6 6.07 -1.40 3.17
N THR A 7 7.00 -2.20 2.66
CA THR A 7 8.18 -1.75 1.92
C THR A 7 8.19 -2.40 0.55
N TRP A 8 8.46 -1.62 -0.50
CA TRP A 8 8.57 -2.11 -1.87
C TRP A 8 9.67 -1.38 -2.64
N GLU A 9 10.22 -2.05 -3.65
CA GLU A 9 11.12 -1.45 -4.64
C GLU A 9 10.32 -0.48 -5.52
N ALA A 10 10.67 0.79 -5.47
CA ALA A 10 9.88 1.87 -6.04
C ALA A 10 10.71 2.66 -7.05
N VAL A 11 10.14 2.98 -8.20
CA VAL A 11 10.77 3.89 -9.16
C VAL A 11 10.47 5.32 -8.73
N ILE A 12 11.52 6.08 -8.41
CA ILE A 12 11.40 7.51 -8.03
C ILE A 12 10.62 8.26 -9.13
N GLY A 13 9.62 9.04 -8.71
CA GLY A 13 8.66 9.73 -9.57
C GLY A 13 7.45 8.88 -10.00
N GLY A 14 7.50 7.56 -9.80
CA GLY A 14 6.37 6.65 -10.06
C GLY A 14 5.20 6.89 -9.11
N VAL A 15 3.98 6.71 -9.62
CA VAL A 15 2.75 6.85 -8.83
C VAL A 15 2.23 5.48 -8.44
N TYR A 16 1.95 5.29 -7.16
CA TYR A 16 1.53 4.03 -6.57
C TYR A 16 0.22 4.16 -5.82
N ARG A 17 -0.65 3.17 -5.98
CA ARG A 17 -1.86 2.99 -5.19
C ARG A 17 -1.62 1.91 -4.15
N ILE A 18 -1.88 2.25 -2.89
CA ILE A 18 -1.92 1.29 -1.79
C ILE A 18 -3.39 0.92 -1.59
N GLU A 19 -3.69 -0.36 -1.72
CA GLU A 19 -5.05 -0.88 -1.63
C GLU A 19 -5.12 -2.01 -0.60
N ARG A 20 -6.31 -2.18 -0.01
CA ARG A 20 -6.57 -3.21 1.01
C ARG A 20 -7.79 -4.06 0.69
N THR A 21 -7.83 -5.27 1.23
CA THR A 21 -9.01 -6.16 1.19
C THR A 21 -9.06 -7.04 2.44
N LEU A 22 -10.27 -7.49 2.79
CA LEU A 22 -10.51 -8.50 3.83
C LEU A 22 -10.38 -9.94 3.29
N SER A 23 -10.37 -10.10 1.97
CA SER A 23 -10.32 -11.42 1.32
C SER A 23 -9.56 -11.37 0.00
N LEU A 24 -8.72 -12.37 -0.23
CA LEU A 24 -8.06 -12.59 -1.53
C LEU A 24 -8.98 -13.28 -2.56
N THR A 25 -10.14 -13.80 -2.14
CA THR A 25 -11.08 -14.49 -3.04
C THR A 25 -12.09 -13.55 -3.67
N THR A 26 -12.32 -12.37 -3.08
CA THR A 26 -13.21 -11.34 -3.61
C THR A 26 -12.40 -10.15 -4.13
N PRO A 27 -12.63 -9.67 -5.37
CA PRO A 27 -11.80 -8.62 -5.99
C PRO A 27 -12.08 -7.20 -5.48
N THR A 28 -12.71 -7.04 -4.32
CA THR A 28 -13.11 -5.75 -3.74
C THR A 28 -11.96 -5.10 -2.98
N TRP A 29 -10.99 -4.57 -3.72
CA TRP A 29 -9.88 -3.80 -3.16
C TRP A 29 -10.28 -2.34 -2.95
N GLU A 30 -10.12 -1.86 -1.72
CA GLU A 30 -10.37 -0.47 -1.34
C GLU A 30 -9.08 0.34 -1.45
N LEU A 31 -9.16 1.56 -2.01
CA LEU A 31 -8.04 2.50 -2.02
C LEU A 31 -7.79 3.04 -0.62
N VAL A 32 -6.57 2.86 -0.11
CA VAL A 32 -6.10 3.48 1.14
C VAL A 32 -5.46 4.83 0.84
N GLU A 33 -4.51 4.84 -0.09
CA GLU A 33 -3.71 6.03 -0.40
C GLU A 33 -3.16 5.97 -1.83
N THR A 34 -2.91 7.14 -2.42
CA THR A 34 -2.08 7.28 -3.62
C THR A 34 -0.83 8.07 -3.27
N VAL A 35 0.34 7.53 -3.58
CA VAL A 35 1.64 8.11 -3.24
C VAL A 35 2.53 8.25 -4.47
N THR A 36 3.31 9.34 -4.53
CA THR A 36 4.40 9.47 -5.49
C THR A 36 5.71 9.05 -4.81
N ALA A 37 6.48 8.19 -5.46
CA ALA A 37 7.74 7.70 -4.92
C ALA A 37 8.82 8.78 -4.96
N THR A 38 9.50 8.96 -3.83
CA THR A 38 10.59 9.93 -3.67
C THR A 38 11.92 9.28 -3.30
N VAL A 39 11.90 7.99 -2.95
CA VAL A 39 13.05 7.20 -2.50
C VAL A 39 12.85 5.73 -2.93
N GLU A 40 13.96 4.98 -2.98
CA GLU A 40 13.98 3.54 -3.24
C GLU A 40 14.91 2.84 -2.23
N PRO A 41 14.42 1.85 -1.45
CA PRO A 41 13.04 1.37 -1.40
C PRO A 41 12.12 2.37 -0.68
N MET A 42 10.83 2.28 -0.94
CA MET A 42 9.82 3.14 -0.31
C MET A 42 9.11 2.37 0.80
N THR A 43 8.98 2.99 1.97
CA THR A 43 8.25 2.43 3.12
C THR A 43 7.04 3.29 3.45
N ARG A 44 5.90 2.67 3.74
CA ARG A 44 4.68 3.36 4.23
C ARG A 44 4.07 2.64 5.42
N GLY A 45 3.57 3.43 6.36
CA GLY A 45 2.81 2.93 7.51
C GLY A 45 1.40 2.53 7.10
N ILE A 46 0.90 1.46 7.70
CA ILE A 46 -0.46 1.00 7.48
C ILE A 46 -1.36 1.58 8.58
N PRO A 47 -2.51 2.19 8.23
CA PRO A 47 -3.50 2.61 9.23
C PRO A 47 -4.00 1.42 10.07
N ASN A 48 -4.06 1.59 11.39
CA ASN A 48 -4.64 0.62 12.33
C ASN A 48 -6.15 0.85 12.55
N ASP A 49 -6.82 1.51 11.60
CA ASP A 49 -8.18 2.04 11.73
C ASP A 49 -9.27 0.98 11.50
N GLN A 50 -8.91 -0.20 11.00
CA GLN A 50 -9.82 -1.28 10.65
C GLN A 50 -9.13 -2.65 10.81
N PRO A 51 -9.89 -3.76 10.93
CA PRO A 51 -9.31 -5.09 10.81
C PRO A 51 -8.83 -5.30 9.36
N ALA A 52 -7.58 -4.98 9.06
CA ALA A 52 -7.00 -5.24 7.76
C ALA A 52 -6.34 -6.63 7.72
N ALA A 53 -6.46 -7.34 6.59
CA ALA A 53 -5.83 -8.66 6.40
C ALA A 53 -4.79 -8.65 5.27
N PHE A 54 -5.11 -8.07 4.11
CA PHE A 54 -4.22 -8.10 2.93
C PHE A 54 -4.07 -6.72 2.30
N PHE A 55 -2.85 -6.44 1.83
CA PHE A 55 -2.49 -5.20 1.16
C PHE A 55 -1.80 -5.49 -0.17
N ARG A 56 -1.96 -4.58 -1.13
CA ARG A 56 -1.20 -4.56 -2.37
C ARG A 56 -0.76 -3.16 -2.71
N VAL A 57 0.37 -3.08 -3.40
CA VAL A 57 0.91 -1.84 -3.96
C VAL A 57 0.90 -1.99 -5.48
N ILE A 58 0.21 -1.08 -6.17
CA ILE A 58 0.10 -1.09 -7.64
C ILE A 58 0.72 0.18 -8.19
N ARG A 59 1.67 0.04 -9.11
CA ARG A 59 2.18 1.17 -9.89
C ARG A 59 1.18 1.53 -10.99
N THR A 60 0.76 2.79 -11.08
CA THR A 60 -0.21 3.25 -12.09
C THR A 60 0.39 4.05 -13.23
N HIS A 61 1.61 4.60 -13.05
CA HIS A 61 2.39 5.33 -14.07
C HIS A 61 3.90 5.13 -13.82
#